data_AF-A0A352SE97-F1
#
_entry.id   AF-A0A352SE97-F1
#
_cell.length_a   1.000
_cell.length_b   1.000
_cell.length_c   1.000
_cell.angle_alpha   90.00
_cell.angle_beta   90.00
_cell.angle_gamma   90.00
#
_symmetry.space_group_name_H-M   'P 1'
#
loop_
_entity.id
_entity.type
_entity.pdbx_description
1 polymer ?
#
loop_
_entity_poly.entity_id
_entity_poly.type
_entity_poly.pdbx_seq_one_letter_code
_entity_poly.pdbx_strand_id
1 'polypeptide(L)'
;RFRDRIMFPIRNTKGNVIGFGGRVMGQGEPKYLNSPETPLFSKGTELYGLFEARHAIRENGYVLVVEGYMDVVALAQLGFANAVATLGTACTPVHVQKLMRQTDAVVFSFDGDAAGRRAARRALEACLPHVADNKTIRFLFLPAEHDPDSYVREEGTDAFARQVQNAMPLSRFLLQIVTEDQDLRQPEGRARAQYEAKPLLQAMPAGGLRLQIVRELADTTSTTPAEIEAICGLGSDSSRVGRFAQPRPRARRQAPTGLEQRVIQLLMCYPSLAARLDGDARALLLDPQHSGSEALGYLVSACDGIQGEVNFAAFSE
;
A
#
# COMPACT_ATOMS: atom_id res chain seq x y z
N ARG A 1 -14.68 -4.69 24.67
CA ARG A 1 -13.46 -3.89 24.47
C ARG A 1 -13.79 -2.44 24.14
N PHE A 2 -14.57 -2.18 23.09
CA PHE A 2 -15.09 -0.85 22.79
C PHE A 2 -16.35 -0.58 23.61
N ARG A 3 -16.39 0.53 24.35
CA ARG A 3 -17.53 1.04 25.14
C ARG A 3 -17.50 2.57 25.02
N ASP A 4 -18.66 3.20 24.85
CA ASP A 4 -18.85 4.67 24.78
C ASP A 4 -17.90 5.38 23.80
N ARG A 5 -17.77 4.79 22.60
CA ARG A 5 -16.87 5.26 21.55
C ARG A 5 -17.59 5.41 20.21
N ILE A 6 -17.23 6.46 19.49
CA ILE A 6 -17.53 6.58 18.06
C ILE A 6 -16.68 5.54 17.33
N MET A 7 -17.32 4.70 16.52
CA MET A 7 -16.71 3.54 15.89
C MET A 7 -16.35 3.82 14.43
N PHE A 8 -15.10 3.50 14.06
CA PHE A 8 -14.55 3.65 12.72
C PHE A 8 -14.23 2.27 12.16
N PRO A 9 -15.08 1.68 11.29
CA PRO A 9 -14.81 0.36 10.73
C PRO A 9 -13.60 0.40 9.79
N ILE A 10 -12.69 -0.56 9.94
CA ILE A 10 -11.51 -0.70 9.09
C ILE A 10 -11.80 -1.77 8.05
N ARG A 11 -11.77 -1.38 6.77
CA ARG A 11 -12.06 -2.27 5.64
C ARG A 11 -10.79 -2.73 4.94
N ASN A 12 -10.74 -4.00 4.56
CA ASN A 12 -9.69 -4.51 3.69
C ASN A 12 -9.92 -4.09 2.23
N THR A 13 -9.01 -4.46 1.34
CA THR A 13 -9.09 -4.14 -0.10
C THR A 13 -10.33 -4.69 -0.83
N LYS A 14 -11.00 -5.70 -0.26
CA LYS A 14 -12.26 -6.27 -0.75
C LYS A 14 -13.50 -5.56 -0.17
N GLY A 15 -13.33 -4.67 0.80
CA GLY A 15 -14.43 -3.95 1.47
C GLY A 15 -14.96 -4.63 2.73
N ASN A 16 -14.39 -5.79 3.11
CA ASN A 16 -14.82 -6.48 4.31
C ASN A 16 -14.27 -5.76 5.56
N VAL A 17 -15.11 -5.61 6.58
CA VAL A 17 -14.68 -5.08 7.88
C VAL A 17 -13.81 -6.11 8.58
N ILE A 18 -12.58 -5.72 8.91
CA ILE A 18 -11.57 -6.59 9.53
C ILE A 18 -11.15 -6.10 10.92
N GLY A 19 -11.51 -4.88 11.29
CA GLY A 19 -11.20 -4.30 12.58
C GLY A 19 -11.94 -2.99 12.78
N PHE A 20 -11.70 -2.35 13.93
CA PHE A 20 -12.31 -1.08 14.28
C PHE A 20 -11.30 -0.15 14.96
N GLY A 21 -11.37 1.14 14.64
CA GLY A 21 -10.91 2.23 15.49
C GLY A 21 -12.08 2.75 16.34
N GLY A 22 -11.77 3.33 17.50
CA GLY A 22 -12.78 3.85 18.42
C GLY A 22 -12.29 5.08 19.17
N ARG A 23 -13.01 6.20 19.05
CA ARG A 23 -12.73 7.46 19.76
C ARG A 23 -13.71 7.64 20.92
N VAL A 24 -13.24 7.94 22.14
CA VAL A 24 -14.13 8.22 23.28
C VAL A 24 -14.97 9.48 23.02
N MET A 25 -16.23 9.48 23.45
CA MET A 25 -17.11 10.66 23.39
C MET A 25 -16.99 11.58 24.61
N GLY A 26 -16.59 11.03 25.76
CA GLY A 26 -16.45 11.76 27.02
C GLY A 26 -15.10 11.49 27.69
N GLN A 27 -15.12 11.35 29.02
CA GLN A 27 -13.93 10.99 29.80
C GLN A 27 -13.60 9.50 29.63
N GLY A 28 -12.36 9.18 29.30
CA GLY A 28 -11.89 7.80 29.19
C GLY A 28 -10.59 7.67 28.41
N GLU A 29 -9.74 6.76 28.86
CA GLU A 29 -8.45 6.49 28.23
C GLU A 29 -8.40 5.09 27.59
N PRO A 30 -7.65 4.91 26.48
CA PRO A 30 -7.01 5.97 25.69
C PRO A 30 -8.02 6.73 24.81
N LYS A 31 -7.69 7.97 24.41
CA LYS A 31 -8.54 8.81 23.52
C LYS A 31 -8.95 8.07 22.25
N TYR A 32 -7.98 7.37 21.65
CA TYR A 32 -8.18 6.51 20.48
C TYR A 32 -7.78 5.07 20.82
N LEU A 33 -8.63 4.11 20.43
CA LEU A 33 -8.39 2.69 20.63
C LEU A 33 -8.56 1.96 19.30
N ASN A 34 -7.59 1.14 18.92
CA ASN A 34 -7.70 0.26 17.75
C ASN A 34 -7.92 -1.19 18.20
N SER A 35 -8.54 -1.98 17.32
CA SER A 35 -8.54 -3.45 17.43
C SER A 35 -7.11 -3.96 17.66
N PRO A 36 -6.94 -5.04 18.45
CA PRO A 36 -5.63 -5.71 18.55
C PRO A 36 -5.27 -6.35 17.20
N GLU A 37 -4.02 -6.80 17.06
CA GLU A 37 -3.64 -7.67 15.94
C GLU A 37 -4.51 -8.94 15.95
N THR A 38 -4.98 -9.36 14.78
CA THR A 38 -5.76 -10.59 14.58
C THR A 38 -5.34 -11.26 13.27
N PRO A 39 -5.71 -12.53 13.02
CA PRO A 39 -5.47 -13.16 11.71
C PRO A 39 -6.08 -12.39 10.52
N LEU A 40 -7.09 -11.55 10.75
CA LEU A 40 -7.76 -10.76 9.72
C LEU A 40 -7.25 -9.32 9.63
N PHE A 41 -6.55 -8.84 10.66
CA PHE A 41 -6.20 -7.42 10.80
C PHE A 41 -4.80 -7.28 11.38
N SER A 42 -3.92 -6.64 10.60
CA SER A 42 -2.61 -6.23 11.06
C SER A 42 -2.34 -4.77 10.77
N LYS A 43 -2.07 -3.98 11.82
CA LYS A 43 -1.83 -2.53 11.71
C LYS A 43 -0.63 -2.22 10.82
N GLY A 44 0.40 -3.07 10.89
CA GLY A 44 1.62 -2.93 10.09
C GLY A 44 1.42 -3.15 8.59
N THR A 45 0.23 -3.59 8.17
CA THR A 45 -0.07 -3.84 6.75
C THR A 45 -1.29 -3.08 6.27
N GLU A 46 -2.28 -2.81 7.11
CA GLU A 46 -3.52 -2.16 6.71
C GLU A 46 -3.47 -0.64 6.84
N LEU A 47 -4.23 0.05 5.99
CA LEU A 47 -4.38 1.49 5.96
C LEU A 47 -5.87 1.82 6.03
N TYR A 48 -6.24 2.69 6.96
CA TYR A 48 -7.61 3.19 7.04
C TYR A 48 -7.93 4.06 5.83
N GLY A 49 -9.16 4.00 5.33
CA GLY A 49 -9.62 4.79 4.18
C GLY A 49 -9.16 4.27 2.82
N LEU A 50 -8.25 3.29 2.76
CA LEU A 50 -7.68 2.83 1.48
C LEU A 50 -8.74 2.22 0.56
N PHE A 51 -9.76 1.54 1.09
CA PHE A 51 -10.83 0.96 0.27
C PHE A 51 -11.72 2.04 -0.35
N GLU A 52 -12.05 3.06 0.45
CA GLU A 52 -12.87 4.22 0.15
C GLU A 52 -12.18 5.15 -0.85
N ALA A 53 -10.90 5.43 -0.63
CA ALA A 53 -10.10 6.37 -1.41
C ALA A 53 -9.76 5.89 -2.83
N ARG A 54 -9.97 4.61 -3.19
CA ARG A 54 -9.47 4.05 -4.47
C ARG A 54 -9.96 4.78 -5.70
N HIS A 55 -11.18 5.32 -5.68
CA HIS A 55 -11.70 6.08 -6.82
C HIS A 55 -11.02 7.44 -6.91
N ALA A 56 -11.04 8.20 -5.82
CA ALA A 56 -10.41 9.51 -5.72
C ALA A 56 -8.89 9.47 -5.97
N ILE A 57 -8.19 8.42 -5.54
CA ILE A 57 -6.75 8.23 -5.83
C ILE A 57 -6.51 8.12 -7.34
N ARG A 58 -7.39 7.45 -8.09
CA ARG A 58 -7.25 7.33 -9.54
C ARG A 58 -7.59 8.63 -10.25
N GLU A 59 -8.62 9.34 -9.80
CA GLU A 59 -9.04 10.61 -10.38
C GLU A 59 -8.00 11.71 -10.16
N ASN A 60 -7.49 11.81 -8.92
CA ASN A 60 -6.50 12.83 -8.56
C ASN A 60 -5.08 12.44 -8.94
N GLY A 61 -4.82 11.16 -9.21
CA GLY A 61 -3.50 10.64 -9.59
C GLY A 61 -2.51 10.50 -8.43
N TYR A 62 -2.91 10.76 -7.17
CA TYR A 62 -2.06 10.60 -5.99
C TYR A 62 -2.87 10.17 -4.76
N VAL A 63 -2.17 9.63 -3.76
CA VAL A 63 -2.72 9.31 -2.44
C VAL A 63 -2.10 10.20 -1.37
N LEU A 64 -2.94 10.71 -0.47
CA LEU A 64 -2.53 11.54 0.66
C LEU A 64 -2.52 10.68 1.93
N VAL A 65 -1.37 10.52 2.57
CA VAL A 65 -1.21 9.71 3.79
C VAL A 65 -1.16 10.63 4.99
N VAL A 66 -2.06 10.43 5.95
CA VAL A 66 -2.16 11.17 7.21
C VAL A 66 -2.01 10.21 8.41
N GLU A 67 -1.96 10.74 9.63
CA GLU A 67 -1.71 9.91 10.83
C GLU A 67 -2.98 9.26 11.39
N GLY A 68 -4.12 9.95 11.34
CA GLY A 68 -5.35 9.53 12.00
C GLY A 68 -6.52 9.26 11.06
N TYR A 69 -7.41 8.34 11.48
CA TYR A 69 -8.69 8.14 10.77
C TYR A 69 -9.64 9.34 10.87
N MET A 70 -9.50 10.18 11.90
CA MET A 70 -10.25 11.44 11.99
C MET A 70 -9.85 12.39 10.86
N ASP A 71 -8.54 12.52 10.59
CA ASP A 71 -8.02 13.36 9.52
C ASP A 71 -8.53 12.89 8.16
N VAL A 72 -8.57 11.57 7.93
CA VAL A 72 -9.15 10.99 6.71
C VAL A 72 -10.62 11.37 6.54
N VAL A 73 -11.43 11.25 7.59
CA VAL A 73 -12.86 11.59 7.54
C VAL A 73 -13.06 13.10 7.33
N ALA A 74 -12.29 13.93 8.03
CA ALA A 74 -12.34 15.38 7.89
C ALA A 74 -11.92 15.83 6.49
N LEU A 75 -10.79 15.34 5.98
CA LEU A 75 -10.30 15.64 4.65
C LEU A 75 -11.28 15.18 3.57
N ALA A 76 -11.90 14.01 3.73
CA ALA A 76 -12.95 13.55 2.81
C ALA A 76 -14.15 14.52 2.77
N GLN A 77 -14.59 15.02 3.93
CA GLN A 77 -15.66 16.04 4.03
C GLN A 77 -15.26 17.36 3.36
N LEU A 78 -13.97 17.67 3.32
CA LEU A 78 -13.37 18.87 2.75
C LEU A 78 -12.92 18.69 1.29
N GLY A 79 -13.29 17.59 0.63
CA GLY A 79 -13.01 17.34 -0.80
C GLY A 79 -11.74 16.54 -1.10
N PHE A 80 -10.96 16.15 -0.09
CA PHE A 80 -9.75 15.34 -0.23
C PHE A 80 -10.05 13.86 0.07
N ALA A 81 -10.95 13.27 -0.72
CA ALA A 81 -11.39 11.88 -0.56
C ALA A 81 -10.30 10.82 -0.90
N ASN A 82 -9.12 11.25 -1.37
CA ASN A 82 -7.95 10.41 -1.62
C ASN A 82 -7.02 10.26 -0.40
N ALA A 83 -7.48 10.66 0.79
CA ALA A 83 -6.75 10.52 2.04
C ALA A 83 -6.84 9.10 2.63
N VAL A 84 -5.75 8.64 3.23
CA VAL A 84 -5.64 7.34 3.95
C VAL A 84 -4.78 7.51 5.19
N ALA A 85 -4.92 6.64 6.19
CA ALA A 85 -4.15 6.76 7.43
C ALA A 85 -3.50 5.45 7.89
N THR A 86 -2.36 5.56 8.57
CA THR A 86 -1.82 4.46 9.39
C THR A 86 -2.68 4.27 10.64
N LEU A 87 -2.56 3.11 11.29
CA LEU A 87 -3.46 2.68 12.35
C LEU A 87 -2.78 2.71 13.73
N GLY A 88 -2.23 3.87 14.10
CA GLY A 88 -1.48 4.05 15.34
C GLY A 88 -0.15 3.30 15.33
N THR A 89 0.51 3.29 14.18
CA THR A 89 1.81 2.66 13.95
C THR A 89 2.61 3.51 12.96
N ALA A 90 3.93 3.41 13.01
CA ALA A 90 4.78 3.99 11.97
C ALA A 90 4.46 3.36 10.60
N CYS A 91 4.64 4.14 9.54
CA CYS A 91 4.52 3.65 8.17
C CYS A 91 5.54 2.52 7.93
N THR A 92 5.08 1.41 7.34
CA THR A 92 5.92 0.25 7.03
C THR A 92 6.17 0.15 5.52
N PRO A 93 7.22 -0.58 5.07
CA PRO A 93 7.42 -0.88 3.66
C PRO A 93 6.20 -1.57 3.01
N VAL A 94 5.45 -2.38 3.78
CA VAL A 94 4.22 -3.03 3.30
C VAL A 94 3.12 -2.01 3.00
N HIS A 95 2.98 -0.97 3.82
CA HIS A 95 2.08 0.15 3.53
C HIS A 95 2.47 0.84 2.23
N VAL A 96 3.75 1.21 2.08
CA VAL A 96 4.25 1.87 0.87
C VAL A 96 3.99 1.01 -0.36
N GLN A 97 4.28 -0.28 -0.29
CA GLN A 97 4.01 -1.21 -1.40
C GLN A 97 2.52 -1.24 -1.76
N LYS A 98 1.61 -1.24 -0.79
CA LYS A 98 0.16 -1.19 -1.04
C LYS A 98 -0.26 0.12 -1.72
N LEU A 99 0.28 1.26 -1.26
CA LEU A 99 0.01 2.58 -1.85
C LEU A 99 0.50 2.65 -3.29
N MET A 100 1.73 2.17 -3.55
CA MET A 100 2.36 2.17 -4.88
C MET A 100 1.67 1.24 -5.89
N ARG A 101 0.76 0.37 -5.44
CA ARG A 101 -0.13 -0.42 -6.32
C ARG A 101 -1.38 0.35 -6.72
N GLN A 102 -1.76 1.40 -5.99
CA GLN A 102 -2.91 2.24 -6.32
C GLN A 102 -2.52 3.42 -7.22
N THR A 103 -1.32 3.96 -7.03
CA THR A 103 -0.84 5.14 -7.75
C THR A 103 0.70 5.13 -7.87
N ASP A 104 1.21 5.95 -8.80
CA ASP A 104 2.63 6.27 -8.92
C ASP A 104 3.06 7.44 -8.02
N ALA A 105 2.12 8.17 -7.39
CA ALA A 105 2.40 9.36 -6.58
C ALA A 105 1.83 9.26 -5.16
N VAL A 106 2.70 9.39 -4.15
CA VAL A 106 2.35 9.37 -2.73
C VAL A 106 2.78 10.67 -2.07
N VAL A 107 1.88 11.31 -1.32
CA VAL A 107 2.19 12.47 -0.48
C VAL A 107 1.90 12.11 0.97
N PHE A 108 2.92 12.16 1.82
CA PHE A 108 2.74 12.03 3.26
C PHE A 108 2.55 13.41 3.88
N SER A 109 1.51 13.59 4.69
CA SER A 109 1.27 14.80 5.48
C SER A 109 1.55 14.48 6.94
N PHE A 110 2.46 15.24 7.52
CA PHE A 110 2.82 15.16 8.93
C PHE A 110 2.56 16.49 9.61
N ASP A 111 2.24 16.42 10.90
CA ASP A 111 2.14 17.58 11.76
C ASP A 111 3.52 18.27 11.85
N GLY A 112 3.53 19.60 12.01
CA GLY A 112 4.77 20.40 12.00
C GLY A 112 5.71 20.20 13.20
N ASP A 113 5.33 19.35 14.15
CA ASP A 113 6.03 19.16 15.41
C ASP A 113 7.21 18.17 15.34
N ALA A 114 7.91 17.98 16.46
CA ALA A 114 9.02 17.05 16.54
C ALA A 114 8.60 15.57 16.39
N ALA A 115 7.34 15.22 16.69
CA ALA A 115 6.84 13.87 16.51
C ALA A 115 6.57 13.57 15.03
N GLY A 116 5.96 14.51 14.31
CA GLY A 116 5.73 14.46 12.86
C GLY A 116 7.03 14.34 12.09
N ARG A 117 8.09 15.08 12.45
CA ARG A 117 9.42 14.93 11.83
C ARG A 117 10.02 13.53 12.04
N ARG A 118 9.86 12.93 13.23
CA ARG A 118 10.30 11.55 13.49
C ARG A 118 9.48 10.53 12.68
N ALA A 119 8.18 10.75 12.55
CA ALA A 119 7.30 9.92 11.73
C ALA A 119 7.68 10.02 10.24
N ALA A 120 8.00 11.22 9.76
CA ALA A 120 8.46 11.47 8.40
C ALA A 120 9.77 10.73 8.09
N ARG A 121 10.76 10.75 8.99
CA ARG A 121 12.00 9.98 8.82
C ARG A 121 11.73 8.48 8.69
N ARG A 122 10.86 7.92 9.52
CA ARG A 122 10.48 6.50 9.41
C ARG A 122 9.74 6.19 8.12
N ALA A 123 8.85 7.10 7.67
CA ALA A 123 8.16 6.95 6.40
C ALA A 123 9.13 7.04 5.21
N LEU A 124 10.13 7.93 5.26
CA LEU A 124 11.23 7.98 4.29
C LEU A 124 11.93 6.63 4.20
N GLU A 125 12.42 6.10 5.31
CA GLU A 125 13.10 4.80 5.37
C GLU A 125 12.23 3.66 4.80
N ALA A 126 10.93 3.65 5.15
CA ALA A 126 9.97 2.68 4.61
C ALA A 126 9.77 2.80 3.09
N CYS A 127 9.98 4.00 2.53
CA CYS A 127 9.84 4.26 1.10
C CYS A 127 11.05 3.82 0.27
N LEU A 128 12.27 3.90 0.82
CA LEU A 128 13.52 3.70 0.06
C LEU A 128 13.57 2.38 -0.71
N PRO A 129 13.13 1.22 -0.17
CA PRO A 129 13.13 -0.04 -0.93
C PRO A 129 12.17 -0.07 -2.12
N HIS A 130 11.24 0.88 -2.20
CA HIS A 130 10.15 0.93 -3.17
C HIS A 130 10.23 2.13 -4.13
N VAL A 131 11.25 2.97 -3.99
CA VAL A 131 11.49 4.06 -4.96
C VAL A 131 11.84 3.48 -6.33
N ALA A 132 11.36 4.15 -7.36
CA ALA A 132 11.66 3.85 -8.75
C ALA A 132 11.59 5.14 -9.57
N ASP A 133 12.21 5.15 -10.74
CA ASP A 133 12.35 6.37 -11.56
C ASP A 133 11.01 6.95 -12.05
N ASN A 134 9.96 6.13 -12.08
CA ASN A 134 8.60 6.54 -12.47
C ASN A 134 7.66 6.75 -11.27
N LYS A 135 8.17 6.74 -10.03
CA LYS A 135 7.38 6.92 -8.81
C LYS A 135 7.74 8.25 -8.15
N THR A 136 6.74 8.92 -7.60
CA THR A 136 6.91 10.20 -6.91
C THR A 136 6.49 10.07 -5.45
N ILE A 137 7.37 10.47 -4.54
CA ILE A 137 7.10 10.50 -3.10
C ILE A 137 7.42 11.89 -2.59
N ARG A 138 6.46 12.48 -1.86
CA ARG A 138 6.59 13.82 -1.27
C ARG A 138 6.19 13.83 0.21
N PHE A 139 6.72 14.80 0.93
CA PHE A 139 6.53 15.04 2.35
C PHE A 139 6.00 16.46 2.56
N LEU A 140 4.76 16.56 3.01
CA LEU A 140 4.11 17.79 3.42
C LEU A 140 4.28 17.94 4.94
N PHE A 141 4.92 19.03 5.34
CA PHE A 141 5.02 19.45 6.74
C PHE A 141 4.15 20.69 6.92
N LEU A 142 3.13 20.59 7.77
CA LEU A 142 2.27 21.72 8.11
C LEU A 142 2.96 22.62 9.15
N PRO A 143 2.46 23.86 9.39
CA PRO A 143 2.87 24.66 10.54
C PRO A 143 2.68 23.90 11.86
N ALA A 144 3.44 24.25 12.90
CA ALA A 144 3.51 23.45 14.13
C ALA A 144 2.18 23.39 14.90
N GLU A 145 1.34 24.40 14.73
CA GLU A 145 0.01 24.55 15.31
C GLU A 145 -1.08 23.77 14.55
N HIS A 146 -0.75 23.18 13.41
CA HIS A 146 -1.74 22.60 12.49
C HIS A 146 -1.57 21.10 12.23
N ASP A 147 -2.69 20.40 12.35
CA ASP A 147 -2.97 19.13 11.68
C ASP A 147 -3.69 19.39 10.34
N PRO A 148 -3.88 18.39 9.46
CA PRO A 148 -4.55 18.59 8.18
C PRO A 148 -5.97 19.14 8.29
N ASP A 149 -6.72 18.77 9.34
CA ASP A 149 -8.10 19.19 9.56
C ASP A 149 -8.18 20.68 9.94
N SER A 150 -7.43 21.09 10.95
CA SER A 150 -7.32 22.48 11.41
C SER A 150 -6.77 23.40 10.33
N TYR A 151 -5.74 22.98 9.59
CA TYR A 151 -5.18 23.79 8.50
C TYR A 151 -6.23 24.09 7.43
N VAL A 152 -6.97 23.08 6.97
CA VAL A 152 -7.98 23.29 5.92
C VAL A 152 -9.15 24.14 6.43
N ARG A 153 -9.53 24.02 7.70
CA ARG A 153 -10.60 24.86 8.28
C ARG A 153 -10.19 26.33 8.40
N GLU A 154 -8.93 26.61 8.68
CA GLU A 154 -8.42 27.97 8.85
C GLU A 154 -8.04 28.64 7.51
N GLU A 155 -7.25 27.94 6.70
CA GLU A 155 -6.66 28.49 5.47
C GLU A 155 -7.47 28.15 4.21
N GLY A 156 -8.41 27.21 4.31
CA GLY A 156 -9.26 26.77 3.20
C GLY A 156 -8.65 25.66 2.34
N THR A 157 -9.51 25.06 1.50
CA THR A 157 -9.17 23.93 0.64
C THR A 157 -8.13 24.27 -0.42
N ASP A 158 -8.20 25.47 -1.00
CA ASP A 158 -7.27 25.90 -2.05
C ASP A 158 -5.85 26.10 -1.51
N ALA A 159 -5.74 26.61 -0.27
CA ALA A 159 -4.45 26.76 0.39
C ALA A 159 -3.82 25.38 0.66
N PHE A 160 -4.60 24.43 1.17
CA PHE A 160 -4.12 23.07 1.41
C PHE A 160 -3.74 22.36 0.11
N ALA A 161 -4.52 22.51 -0.96
CA ALA A 161 -4.17 21.96 -2.28
C ALA A 161 -2.82 22.49 -2.78
N ARG A 162 -2.54 23.79 -2.60
CA ARG A 162 -1.22 24.37 -2.92
C ARG A 162 -0.10 23.77 -2.05
N GLN A 163 -0.34 23.57 -0.76
CA GLN A 163 0.64 22.91 0.13
C GLN A 163 0.96 21.49 -0.33
N VAL A 164 -0.06 20.71 -0.70
CA VAL A 164 0.12 19.35 -1.23
C VAL A 164 0.92 19.35 -2.53
N GLN A 165 0.69 20.31 -3.43
CA GLN A 165 1.45 20.44 -4.68
C GLN A 165 2.92 20.81 -4.42
N ASN A 166 3.17 21.68 -3.44
CA ASN A 166 4.50 22.15 -3.07
C ASN A 166 5.23 21.23 -2.07
N ALA A 167 4.63 20.08 -1.72
CA ALA A 167 5.20 19.14 -0.78
C ALA A 167 6.63 18.73 -1.16
N MET A 168 7.50 18.61 -0.15
CA MET A 168 8.93 18.40 -0.34
C MET A 168 9.21 17.06 -1.00
N PRO A 169 9.96 17.01 -2.12
CA PRO A 169 10.34 15.73 -2.74
C PRO A 169 11.21 14.86 -1.83
N LEU A 170 11.09 13.54 -1.98
CA LEU A 170 11.87 12.55 -1.22
C LEU A 170 13.38 12.81 -1.27
N SER A 171 13.93 13.14 -2.44
CA SER A 171 15.36 13.41 -2.62
C SER A 171 15.84 14.57 -1.72
N ARG A 172 15.11 15.68 -1.75
CA ARG A 172 15.39 16.86 -0.93
C ARG A 172 15.27 16.55 0.55
N PHE A 173 14.23 15.82 0.95
CA PHE A 173 14.04 15.45 2.35
C PHE A 173 15.14 14.51 2.86
N LEU A 174 15.57 13.54 2.05
CA LEU A 174 16.70 12.66 2.36
C LEU A 174 17.99 13.45 2.58
N LEU A 175 18.30 14.36 1.66
CA LEU A 175 19.51 15.19 1.75
C LEU A 175 19.46 16.10 2.99
N GLN A 176 18.33 16.77 3.22
CA GLN A 176 18.13 17.57 4.43
C GLN A 176 18.39 16.72 5.69
N ILE A 177 17.85 15.51 5.75
CA ILE A 177 18.02 14.59 6.88
C ILE A 177 19.48 14.29 7.22
N VAL A 178 20.37 14.22 6.22
CA VAL A 178 21.78 13.88 6.42
C VAL A 178 22.67 15.11 6.60
N THR A 179 22.19 16.31 6.22
CA THR A 179 22.96 17.55 6.29
C THR A 179 22.53 18.53 7.39
N GLU A 180 21.26 18.52 7.83
CA GLU A 180 20.66 19.54 8.70
C GLU A 180 21.43 19.74 10.02
N ASP A 181 21.93 18.65 10.62
CA ASP A 181 22.65 18.69 11.90
C ASP A 181 24.19 18.75 11.75
N GLN A 182 24.72 19.02 10.55
CA GLN A 182 26.15 18.92 10.24
C GLN A 182 26.75 20.25 9.77
N ASP A 183 27.94 20.62 10.26
CA ASP A 183 28.71 21.74 9.69
C ASP A 183 29.52 21.26 8.48
N LEU A 184 28.95 21.43 7.28
CA LEU A 184 29.56 20.98 6.02
C LEU A 184 30.83 21.77 5.63
N ARG A 185 31.15 22.87 6.31
CA ARG A 185 32.42 23.58 6.11
C ARG A 185 33.59 22.77 6.69
N GLN A 186 33.33 21.95 7.71
CA GLN A 186 34.32 21.09 8.34
C GLN A 186 34.40 19.72 7.64
N PRO A 187 35.60 19.16 7.42
CA PRO A 187 35.76 17.80 6.90
C PRO A 187 34.97 16.75 7.71
N GLU A 188 34.93 16.87 9.03
CA GLU A 188 34.21 15.97 9.94
C GLU A 188 32.69 16.00 9.71
N GLY A 189 32.12 17.18 9.47
CA GLY A 189 30.69 17.33 9.17
C GLY A 189 30.32 16.71 7.83
N ARG A 190 31.17 16.88 6.80
CA ARG A 190 30.99 16.22 5.50
C ARG A 190 31.10 14.70 5.62
N ALA A 191 32.10 14.20 6.34
CA ALA A 191 32.27 12.78 6.59
C ALA A 191 31.07 12.19 7.36
N ARG A 192 30.51 12.93 8.34
CA ARG A 192 29.31 12.51 9.06
C ARG A 192 28.09 12.44 8.15
N ALA A 193 27.85 13.45 7.31
CA ALA A 193 26.75 13.44 6.35
C ALA A 193 26.81 12.23 5.40
N GLN A 194 28.00 11.91 4.90
CA GLN A 194 28.23 10.72 4.06
C GLN A 194 27.97 9.41 4.82
N TYR A 195 28.40 9.34 6.08
CA TYR A 195 28.15 8.18 6.95
C TYR A 195 26.65 7.95 7.18
N GLU A 196 25.88 9.01 7.46
CA GLU A 196 24.43 8.94 7.66
C GLU A 196 23.67 8.63 6.36
N ALA A 197 24.18 9.10 5.21
CA ALA A 197 23.57 8.81 3.91
C ALA A 197 23.71 7.35 3.47
N LYS A 198 24.79 6.68 3.88
CA LYS A 198 25.10 5.29 3.50
C LYS A 198 23.93 4.32 3.65
N PRO A 199 23.32 4.12 4.84
CA PRO A 199 22.21 3.17 4.99
C PRO A 199 20.99 3.55 4.13
N LEU A 200 20.73 4.84 3.92
CA LEU A 200 19.62 5.31 3.11
C LEU A 200 19.84 4.99 1.62
N LEU A 201 21.04 5.31 1.10
CA LEU A 201 21.39 5.03 -0.29
C LEU A 201 21.47 3.53 -0.58
N GLN A 202 21.92 2.72 0.38
CA GLN A 202 21.95 1.26 0.25
C GLN A 202 20.54 0.64 0.20
N ALA A 203 19.57 1.22 0.90
CA ALA A 203 18.17 0.77 0.87
C ALA A 203 17.48 1.06 -0.47
N MET A 204 18.00 2.01 -1.26
CA MET A 204 17.45 2.35 -2.57
C MET A 204 17.87 1.35 -3.66
N PRO A 205 16.93 0.89 -4.50
CA PRO A 205 17.25 0.17 -5.73
C PRO A 205 18.20 0.98 -6.63
N ALA A 206 18.99 0.28 -7.44
CA ALA A 206 19.74 0.93 -8.51
C ALA A 206 18.75 1.54 -9.53
N GLY A 207 18.92 2.83 -9.82
CA GLY A 207 18.05 3.57 -10.72
C GLY A 207 18.53 5.01 -10.89
N GLY A 208 17.88 5.73 -11.80
CA GLY A 208 18.18 7.14 -12.08
C GLY A 208 18.05 8.03 -10.85
N LEU A 209 17.01 7.85 -10.02
CA LEU A 209 16.82 8.65 -8.81
C LEU A 209 17.99 8.53 -7.83
N ARG A 210 18.47 7.30 -7.57
CA ARG A 210 19.62 7.06 -6.68
C ARG A 210 20.87 7.75 -7.21
N LEU A 211 21.10 7.68 -8.52
CA LEU A 211 22.22 8.35 -9.18
C LEU A 211 22.15 9.88 -9.04
N GLN A 212 20.97 10.50 -9.16
CA GLN A 212 20.83 11.96 -8.97
C GLN A 212 21.10 12.36 -7.52
N ILE A 213 20.58 11.62 -6.53
CA ILE A 213 20.83 11.90 -5.11
C ILE A 213 22.31 11.76 -4.77
N VAL A 214 22.99 10.74 -5.30
CA VAL A 214 24.44 10.56 -5.12
C VAL A 214 25.22 11.75 -5.66
N ARG A 215 24.85 12.28 -6.82
CA ARG A 215 25.49 13.48 -7.39
C ARG A 215 25.30 14.71 -6.50
N GLU A 216 24.07 14.97 -6.08
CA GLU A 216 23.75 16.13 -5.24
C GLU A 216 24.44 16.05 -3.86
N LEU A 217 24.55 14.84 -3.28
CA LEU A 217 25.31 14.61 -2.05
C LEU A 217 26.82 14.83 -2.25
N ALA A 218 27.36 14.39 -3.38
CA ALA A 218 28.78 14.58 -3.71
C ALA A 218 29.12 16.07 -3.81
N ASP A 219 28.30 16.84 -4.55
CA ASP A 219 28.45 18.29 -4.69
C ASP A 219 28.38 18.98 -3.32
N THR A 220 27.38 18.63 -2.51
CA THR A 220 27.16 19.21 -1.17
C THR A 220 28.29 18.88 -0.20
N THR A 221 28.95 17.73 -0.36
CA THR A 221 30.05 17.27 0.50
C THR A 221 31.43 17.48 -0.12
N SER A 222 31.52 18.25 -1.21
CA SER A 222 32.80 18.54 -1.90
C SER A 222 33.60 17.27 -2.22
N THR A 223 32.90 16.25 -2.69
CA THR A 223 33.47 14.97 -3.15
C THR A 223 32.95 14.66 -4.55
N THR A 224 33.44 13.58 -5.13
CA THR A 224 32.99 13.08 -6.42
C THR A 224 31.92 11.98 -6.24
N PRO A 225 31.01 11.80 -7.22
CA PRO A 225 30.03 10.70 -7.18
C PRO A 225 30.69 9.32 -6.99
N ALA A 226 31.87 9.10 -7.58
CA ALA A 226 32.61 7.85 -7.44
C ALA A 226 33.10 7.59 -6.01
N GLU A 227 33.53 8.63 -5.29
CA GLU A 227 33.91 8.52 -3.88
C GLU A 227 32.68 8.20 -3.00
N ILE A 228 31.54 8.84 -3.25
CA ILE A 228 30.29 8.53 -2.53
C ILE A 228 29.86 7.07 -2.78
N GLU A 229 29.90 6.62 -4.04
CA GLU A 229 29.59 5.23 -4.38
C GLU A 229 30.51 4.23 -3.67
N ALA A 230 31.81 4.53 -3.57
CA ALA A 230 32.78 3.72 -2.85
C ALA A 230 32.51 3.69 -1.34
N ILE A 231 32.33 4.86 -0.70
CA ILE A 231 32.04 5.00 0.74
C ILE A 231 30.76 4.25 1.12
N CYS A 232 29.73 4.39 0.29
CA CYS A 232 28.42 3.78 0.51
C CYS A 232 28.37 2.31 0.08
N GLY A 233 29.42 1.78 -0.57
CA GLY A 233 29.43 0.40 -1.08
C GLY A 233 28.35 0.16 -2.15
N LEU A 234 28.05 1.19 -2.95
CA LEU A 234 27.04 1.14 -4.03
C LEU A 234 27.59 0.56 -5.33
N GLY A 235 28.84 0.06 -5.29
CA GLY A 235 29.61 -0.46 -6.41
C GLY A 235 28.77 -1.27 -7.38
N SER A 236 28.93 -0.95 -8.65
CA SER A 236 28.18 -1.53 -9.75
C SER A 236 28.34 -3.05 -9.77
N ASP A 237 27.31 -3.75 -9.29
CA ASP A 237 26.97 -5.01 -9.91
C ASP A 237 26.44 -4.64 -11.31
N SER A 238 27.37 -4.37 -12.24
CA SER A 238 27.09 -4.01 -13.64
C SER A 238 26.25 -5.11 -14.33
N SER A 239 26.25 -6.32 -13.76
CA SER A 239 25.35 -7.42 -14.08
C SER A 239 23.85 -7.12 -13.81
N ARG A 240 23.54 -6.13 -12.96
CA ARG A 240 22.18 -5.70 -12.59
C ARG A 240 21.75 -4.40 -13.26
N VAL A 241 22.68 -3.50 -13.55
CA VAL A 241 22.39 -2.17 -14.15
C VAL A 241 21.95 -2.27 -15.62
N GLY A 242 22.21 -3.41 -16.29
CA GLY A 242 21.67 -3.71 -17.63
C GLY A 242 20.34 -4.47 -17.64
N ARG A 243 19.85 -4.92 -16.48
CA ARG A 243 18.49 -5.44 -16.37
C ARG A 243 17.59 -4.25 -16.02
N PHE A 244 17.27 -3.44 -17.03
CA PHE A 244 15.88 -3.01 -17.15
C PHE A 244 15.07 -4.24 -16.77
N ALA A 245 14.27 -4.15 -15.71
CA ALA A 245 13.38 -5.22 -15.36
C ALA A 245 12.57 -5.47 -16.62
N GLN A 246 12.99 -6.45 -17.43
CA GLN A 246 12.14 -6.97 -18.49
C GLN A 246 10.85 -7.24 -17.75
N PRO A 247 9.72 -6.64 -18.16
CA PRO A 247 8.47 -6.86 -17.48
C PRO A 247 8.39 -8.37 -17.32
N ARG A 248 8.43 -8.85 -16.06
CA ARG A 248 8.45 -10.29 -15.75
C ARG A 248 7.46 -10.89 -16.73
N PRO A 249 7.86 -11.82 -17.62
CA PRO A 249 6.98 -12.30 -18.69
C PRO A 249 5.68 -12.59 -17.99
N ARG A 250 4.63 -11.80 -18.31
CA ARG A 250 3.38 -11.80 -17.54
C ARG A 250 3.07 -13.25 -17.38
N ALA A 251 3.17 -13.78 -16.15
CA ALA A 251 2.95 -15.21 -15.91
C ALA A 251 1.67 -15.50 -16.65
N ARG A 252 1.74 -16.36 -17.69
CA ARG A 252 0.65 -16.54 -18.66
C ARG A 252 -0.59 -16.58 -17.83
N ARG A 253 -1.41 -15.52 -17.94
CA ARG A 253 -2.62 -15.39 -17.15
C ARG A 253 -3.33 -16.70 -17.47
N GLN A 254 -3.46 -17.61 -16.48
CA GLN A 254 -4.19 -18.84 -16.72
C GLN A 254 -5.49 -18.37 -17.33
N ALA A 255 -5.79 -18.86 -18.53
CA ALA A 255 -7.02 -18.49 -19.21
C ALA A 255 -8.13 -18.62 -18.16
N PRO A 256 -9.01 -17.61 -18.01
CA PRO A 256 -10.10 -17.72 -17.04
C PRO A 256 -10.73 -19.09 -17.23
N THR A 257 -10.78 -19.88 -16.15
CA THR A 257 -11.35 -21.23 -16.20
C THR A 257 -12.72 -21.09 -16.87
N GLY A 258 -12.88 -21.74 -18.02
CA GLY A 258 -14.14 -21.71 -18.75
C GLY A 258 -15.27 -22.09 -17.80
N LEU A 259 -16.45 -21.51 -18.00
CA LEU A 259 -17.60 -21.74 -17.12
C LEU A 259 -17.85 -23.25 -16.92
N GLU A 260 -17.68 -24.04 -17.99
CA GLU A 260 -17.67 -25.51 -18.01
C GLU A 260 -16.73 -26.12 -16.98
N GLN A 261 -15.45 -25.72 -16.98
CA GLN A 261 -14.43 -26.27 -16.09
C GLN A 261 -14.69 -25.92 -14.63
N ARG A 262 -15.32 -24.75 -14.39
CA ARG A 262 -15.74 -24.33 -13.06
C ARG A 262 -16.98 -25.09 -12.57
N VAL A 263 -17.91 -25.42 -13.46
CA VAL A 263 -19.06 -26.28 -13.16
C VAL A 263 -18.58 -27.70 -12.84
N ILE A 264 -17.64 -28.26 -13.62
CA ILE A 264 -17.04 -29.58 -13.33
C ILE A 264 -16.40 -29.57 -11.93
N GLN A 265 -15.60 -28.55 -11.59
CA GLN A 265 -15.01 -28.42 -10.26
C GLN A 265 -16.06 -28.34 -9.15
N LEU A 266 -17.12 -27.57 -9.36
CA LEU A 266 -18.20 -27.43 -8.38
C LEU A 266 -18.97 -28.73 -8.19
N LEU A 267 -19.27 -29.48 -9.26
CA LEU A 267 -19.97 -30.75 -9.17
C LEU A 267 -19.09 -31.86 -8.55
N MET A 268 -17.77 -31.84 -8.79
CA MET A 268 -16.84 -32.75 -8.09
C MET A 268 -16.78 -32.48 -6.58
N CYS A 269 -16.77 -31.21 -6.17
CA CYS A 269 -16.72 -30.85 -4.75
C CYS A 269 -18.09 -30.93 -4.06
N TYR A 270 -19.17 -30.72 -4.81
CA TYR A 270 -20.55 -30.65 -4.31
C TYR A 270 -21.54 -31.33 -5.28
N PRO A 271 -21.58 -32.67 -5.31
CA PRO A 271 -22.43 -33.43 -6.25
C PRO A 271 -23.92 -33.09 -6.18
N SER A 272 -24.42 -32.71 -4.99
CA SER A 272 -25.81 -32.34 -4.77
C SER A 272 -26.28 -31.12 -5.56
N LEU A 273 -25.35 -30.30 -6.08
CA LEU A 273 -25.69 -29.16 -6.93
C LEU A 273 -26.25 -29.60 -8.31
N ALA A 274 -26.00 -30.84 -8.76
CA ALA A 274 -26.57 -31.35 -10.00
C ALA A 274 -28.12 -31.37 -10.00
N ALA A 275 -28.72 -31.61 -8.83
CA ALA A 275 -30.18 -31.60 -8.65
C ALA A 275 -30.80 -30.21 -8.81
N ARG A 276 -29.99 -29.14 -8.76
CA ARG A 276 -30.43 -27.75 -8.94
C ARG A 276 -30.34 -27.26 -10.39
N LEU A 277 -29.81 -28.10 -11.29
CA LEU A 277 -29.76 -27.78 -12.73
C LEU A 277 -31.11 -28.08 -13.36
N ASP A 278 -31.79 -27.04 -13.82
CA ASP A 278 -33.03 -27.16 -14.60
C ASP A 278 -32.73 -27.65 -16.04
N GLY A 279 -33.80 -27.95 -16.79
CA GLY A 279 -33.70 -28.52 -18.13
C GLY A 279 -32.95 -27.60 -19.11
N ASP A 280 -33.16 -26.30 -19.01
CA ASP A 280 -32.52 -25.31 -19.89
C ASP A 280 -31.02 -25.17 -19.57
N ALA A 281 -30.65 -25.13 -18.29
CA ALA A 281 -29.26 -25.13 -17.87
C ALA A 281 -28.54 -26.41 -18.28
N ARG A 282 -29.20 -27.57 -18.18
CA ARG A 282 -28.65 -28.86 -18.64
C ARG A 282 -28.42 -28.86 -20.15
N ALA A 283 -29.38 -28.40 -20.93
CA ALA A 283 -29.24 -28.32 -22.39
C ALA A 283 -28.08 -27.40 -22.81
N LEU A 284 -27.93 -26.25 -22.14
CA LEU A 284 -26.85 -25.31 -22.41
C LEU A 284 -25.47 -25.87 -22.02
N LEU A 285 -25.37 -26.53 -20.87
CA LEU A 285 -24.11 -27.09 -20.36
C LEU A 285 -23.65 -28.32 -21.15
N LEU A 286 -24.59 -29.08 -21.72
CA LEU A 286 -24.33 -30.31 -22.47
C LEU A 286 -24.33 -30.10 -24.00
N ASP A 287 -24.29 -28.85 -24.48
CA ASP A 287 -24.21 -28.57 -25.91
C ASP A 287 -22.95 -29.23 -26.50
N PRO A 288 -23.08 -30.06 -27.56
CA PRO A 288 -21.94 -30.69 -28.24
C PRO A 288 -20.87 -29.72 -28.75
N GLN A 289 -21.19 -28.43 -28.91
CA GLN A 289 -20.23 -27.40 -29.32
C GLN A 289 -19.25 -27.00 -28.20
N HIS A 290 -19.52 -27.36 -26.94
CA HIS A 290 -18.68 -27.03 -25.78
C HIS A 290 -17.57 -28.07 -25.56
N SER A 291 -16.36 -27.58 -25.30
CA SER A 291 -15.17 -28.41 -25.06
C SER A 291 -15.17 -28.99 -23.65
N GLY A 292 -15.91 -30.09 -23.46
CA GLY A 292 -16.06 -30.76 -22.16
C GLY A 292 -17.47 -31.24 -21.86
N SER A 293 -18.41 -31.08 -22.79
CA SER A 293 -19.82 -31.51 -22.68
C SER A 293 -19.96 -33.01 -22.40
N GLU A 294 -19.10 -33.85 -22.98
CA GLU A 294 -19.10 -35.30 -22.72
C GLU A 294 -18.73 -35.63 -21.27
N ALA A 295 -17.65 -35.04 -20.76
CA ALA A 295 -17.20 -35.22 -19.38
C ALA A 295 -18.22 -34.66 -18.38
N LEU A 296 -18.79 -33.49 -18.68
CA LEU A 296 -19.82 -32.87 -17.86
C LEU A 296 -21.12 -33.69 -17.88
N GLY A 297 -21.51 -34.26 -19.03
CA GLY A 297 -22.67 -35.14 -19.16
C GLY A 297 -22.54 -36.42 -18.34
N TYR A 298 -21.36 -37.05 -18.39
CA TYR A 298 -21.07 -38.19 -17.54
C TYR A 298 -21.16 -37.83 -16.06
N LEU A 299 -20.60 -36.68 -15.67
CA LEU A 299 -20.53 -36.25 -14.28
C LEU A 299 -21.91 -35.84 -13.73
N VAL A 300 -22.74 -35.14 -14.52
CA VAL A 300 -24.14 -34.84 -14.16
C VAL A 300 -24.95 -36.14 -14.02
N SER A 301 -24.79 -37.10 -14.95
CA SER A 301 -25.47 -38.39 -14.86
C SER A 301 -25.01 -39.21 -13.64
N ALA A 302 -23.72 -39.15 -13.30
CA ALA A 302 -23.19 -39.80 -12.09
C ALA A 302 -23.73 -39.14 -10.83
N CYS A 303 -23.80 -37.80 -10.78
CA CYS A 303 -24.40 -37.08 -9.67
C CYS A 303 -25.91 -37.35 -9.52
N ASP A 304 -26.65 -37.45 -10.62
CA ASP A 304 -28.09 -37.79 -10.62
C ASP A 304 -28.36 -39.22 -10.12
N GLY A 305 -27.42 -40.15 -10.38
CA GLY A 305 -27.47 -41.51 -9.85
C GLY A 305 -27.21 -41.60 -8.34
N ILE A 306 -26.60 -40.57 -7.75
CA ILE A 306 -26.36 -40.49 -6.31
C ILE A 306 -27.55 -39.75 -5.66
N GLN A 307 -28.68 -40.44 -5.50
CA GLN A 307 -29.83 -39.89 -4.77
C GLN A 307 -29.57 -39.95 -3.25
N GLY A 308 -29.02 -38.87 -2.68
CA GLY A 308 -28.87 -38.69 -1.22
C GLY A 308 -27.68 -37.80 -0.81
N GLU A 309 -27.66 -37.36 0.45
CA GLU A 309 -26.49 -36.68 1.04
C GLU A 309 -25.28 -37.60 1.02
N VAL A 310 -24.31 -37.29 0.15
CA VAL A 310 -23.05 -38.02 0.07
C VAL A 310 -22.19 -37.63 1.27
N ASN A 311 -22.23 -38.44 2.33
CA ASN A 311 -21.26 -38.35 3.40
C ASN A 311 -19.96 -39.04 2.94
N PHE A 312 -18.82 -38.41 3.20
CA PHE A 312 -17.47 -38.89 2.81
C PHE A 312 -17.14 -40.32 3.31
N ALA A 313 -17.92 -40.85 4.26
CA ALA A 313 -17.82 -42.22 4.75
C ALA A 313 -18.16 -43.32 3.72
N ALA A 314 -18.80 -43.00 2.59
CA ALA A 314 -19.17 -43.99 1.57
C ALA A 314 -18.03 -44.36 0.60
N PHE A 315 -16.89 -43.67 0.66
CA PHE A 315 -15.74 -43.90 -0.24
C PHE A 315 -14.53 -44.57 0.44
N SER A 316 -14.72 -45.14 1.64
CA SER A 316 -13.65 -45.79 2.42
C SER A 316 -13.73 -47.31 2.53
N GLU A 317 -14.39 -48.00 1.58
CA GLU A 317 -14.27 -49.46 1.40
C GLU A 317 -13.60 -49.79 0.06
#